data_AF-A0A6H1ZCK0-F1
#
_entry.id   AF-A0A6H1ZCK0-F1
#
_cell.length_a   1.000
_cell.length_b   1.000
_cell.length_c   1.000
_cell.angle_alpha   90.00
_cell.angle_beta   90.00
_cell.angle_gamma   90.00
#
_symmetry.space_group_name_H-M   'P 1'
#
loop_
_entity.id
_entity.type
_entity.pdbx_description
1 polymer ?
#
loop_
_entity_poly.entity_id
_entity_poly.type
_entity_poly.pdbx_seq_one_letter_code
_entity_poly.pdbx_strand_id
1 'polypeptide(L)'
;MIPNGVRLSKAQAGKAKGMGMTAGVPDLALLAASGGHHGLFIEMKARSPRTGKIGSLSADQRSVHAVLEKRGYKVVTPVGWQEAAEAIKAYLAS
;
A
#
# COMPACT_ATOMS: atom_id res chain seq x y z
N MET A 1 2.05 -12.37 5.88
CA MET A 1 2.69 -11.82 4.66
C MET A 1 1.59 -11.16 3.85
N ILE A 2 1.73 -9.89 3.47
CA ILE A 2 0.79 -9.26 2.52
C ILE A 2 1.23 -9.71 1.11
N PRO A 3 0.42 -10.46 0.37
CA PRO A 3 0.83 -11.02 -0.93
C PRO A 3 0.73 -9.94 -2.02
N ASN A 4 1.64 -8.97 -2.02
CA ASN A 4 1.62 -7.88 -3.00
C ASN A 4 2.33 -8.28 -4.29
N GLY A 5 1.68 -8.05 -5.44
CA GLY A 5 2.30 -8.13 -6.76
C GLY A 5 2.50 -9.52 -7.37
N VAL A 6 1.96 -10.61 -6.78
CA VAL A 6 2.08 -11.95 -7.41
C VAL A 6 1.28 -11.95 -8.72
N ARG A 7 1.98 -12.17 -9.84
CA ARG A 7 1.33 -12.30 -11.15
C ARG A 7 0.63 -13.66 -11.23
N LEU A 8 -0.62 -13.68 -10.78
CA LEU A 8 -1.46 -14.87 -10.83
C LEU A 8 -2.03 -15.07 -12.23
N SER A 9 -2.09 -16.31 -12.70
CA SER A 9 -2.95 -16.67 -13.83
C SER A 9 -4.41 -16.35 -13.49
N LYS A 10 -5.28 -16.21 -14.51
CA LYS A 10 -6.71 -15.93 -14.32
C LYS A 10 -7.38 -16.91 -13.35
N ALA A 11 -7.03 -18.19 -13.42
CA ALA A 11 -7.54 -19.22 -12.51
C ALA A 11 -7.02 -19.05 -11.08
N GLN A 12 -5.74 -18.70 -10.91
CA GLN A 12 -5.14 -18.44 -9.61
C GLN A 12 -5.71 -17.16 -8.97
N ALA A 13 -5.96 -16.10 -9.75
CA ALA A 13 -6.58 -14.88 -9.27
C ALA A 13 -8.02 -15.11 -8.80
N GLY A 14 -8.79 -15.95 -9.51
CA GLY A 14 -10.13 -16.37 -9.09
C GLY A 14 -10.11 -17.13 -7.77
N LYS A 15 -9.20 -18.10 -7.62
CA LYS A 15 -9.00 -18.82 -6.35
C LYS A 15 -8.53 -17.89 -5.23
N ALA A 16 -7.59 -17.00 -5.49
CA ALA A 16 -7.07 -16.06 -4.51
C ALA A 16 -8.16 -15.11 -4.00
N LYS A 17 -9.00 -14.58 -4.90
CA LYS A 17 -10.18 -13.78 -4.51
C LYS A 17 -11.16 -14.59 -3.65
N GLY A 18 -11.39 -15.86 -3.99
CA GLY A 18 -12.20 -16.78 -3.18
C GLY A 18 -11.61 -17.12 -1.81
N MET A 19 -10.28 -17.02 -1.65
CA MET A 19 -9.56 -17.18 -0.38
C MET A 19 -9.44 -15.87 0.41
N GLY A 20 -10.18 -14.82 0.03
CA GLY A 20 -10.19 -13.54 0.76
C GLY A 20 -9.03 -12.61 0.42
N MET A 21 -8.31 -12.83 -0.68
CA MET A 21 -7.30 -11.89 -1.16
C MET A 21 -7.98 -10.59 -1.62
N THR A 22 -7.77 -9.53 -0.85
CA THR A 22 -8.28 -8.19 -1.17
C THR A 22 -7.34 -7.51 -2.16
N ALA A 23 -7.84 -7.15 -3.35
CA ALA A 23 -7.10 -6.33 -4.29
C ALA A 23 -6.91 -4.91 -3.74
N GLY A 24 -5.76 -4.29 -4.02
CA GLY A 24 -5.48 -2.90 -3.64
C GLY A 24 -5.03 -2.70 -2.18
N VAL A 25 -4.66 -3.76 -1.46
CA VAL A 25 -3.95 -3.64 -0.18
C VAL A 25 -2.56 -3.03 -0.43
N PRO A 26 -2.11 -2.07 0.41
CA PRO A 26 -0.79 -1.46 0.28
C PRO A 26 0.38 -2.45 0.35
N ASP A 27 1.48 -2.10 -0.32
CA ASP A 27 2.69 -2.93 -0.47
C ASP A 27 3.35 -3.33 0.84
N LEU A 28 3.36 -2.44 1.84
CA LEU A 28 3.96 -2.66 3.15
C LEU A 28 3.01 -2.24 4.28
N ALA A 29 3.18 -2.87 5.44
CA ALA A 29 2.55 -2.45 6.68
C ALA A 29 3.57 -2.46 7.83
N LEU A 30 3.66 -1.34 8.53
CA LEU A 30 4.39 -1.17 9.77
C LEU A 30 3.39 -1.12 10.92
N LEU A 31 3.32 -2.22 11.67
CA LEU A 31 2.38 -2.43 12.77
C LEU A 31 2.91 -1.85 14.10
N ALA A 32 3.33 -0.59 14.07
CA ALA A 32 3.76 0.15 15.24
C ALA A 32 2.88 1.39 15.36
N ALA A 33 2.25 1.61 16.51
CA ALA A 33 1.44 2.80 16.73
C ALA A 33 2.34 4.02 16.98
N SER A 34 2.05 5.14 16.30
CA SER A 34 2.76 6.42 16.45
C SER A 34 1.88 7.57 15.94
N GLY A 35 2.08 8.79 16.46
CA GLY A 35 1.39 9.99 15.99
C GLY A 35 -0.13 9.88 15.93
N GLY A 36 -0.75 9.17 16.88
CA GLY A 36 -2.21 8.97 16.94
C GLY A 36 -2.79 7.94 15.96
N HIS A 37 -1.95 7.19 15.23
CA HIS A 37 -2.40 6.15 14.30
C HIS A 37 -2.02 4.75 14.81
N HIS A 38 -2.85 3.75 14.52
CA HIS A 38 -2.65 2.35 14.94
C HIS A 38 -1.56 1.61 14.16
N GLY A 39 -1.07 2.20 13.08
CA GLY A 39 -0.02 1.66 12.22
C GLY A 39 0.09 2.45 10.92
N LEU A 40 1.13 2.17 10.14
CA LEU A 40 1.41 2.80 8.86
C LEU A 40 1.34 1.77 7.73
N PHE A 41 0.56 2.07 6.70
CA PHE A 41 0.55 1.34 5.44
C PHE A 41 1.23 2.16 4.34
N ILE A 42 2.00 1.50 3.48
CA ILE A 42 2.79 2.14 2.43
C ILE A 42 2.45 1.47 1.10
N GLU A 43 1.91 2.26 0.18
CA GLU A 43 1.64 1.88 -1.21
C GLU A 43 2.74 2.48 -2.08
N MET A 44 3.67 1.64 -2.54
CA MET A 44 4.87 2.08 -3.26
C MET A 44 4.50 2.52 -4.66
N LYS A 45 4.91 3.74 -5.02
CA LYS A 45 4.85 4.23 -6.39
C LYS A 45 6.25 4.26 -7.00
N ALA A 46 6.29 4.09 -8.32
CA ALA A 46 7.52 4.16 -9.10
C ALA A 46 7.32 5.06 -10.31
N ARG A 47 8.37 5.79 -10.68
CA ARG A 47 8.40 6.54 -11.92
C ARG A 47 8.64 5.59 -13.08
N SER A 48 7.77 5.62 -14.08
CA SER A 48 7.93 4.83 -15.29
C SER A 48 9.22 5.26 -16.02
N PRO A 49 10.16 4.33 -16.30
CA PRO A 49 11.38 4.67 -17.04
C PRO A 49 11.08 5.03 -18.51
N ARG A 50 9.93 4.59 -19.05
CA ARG A 50 9.52 4.86 -20.44
C ARG A 50 8.81 6.20 -20.62
N THR A 51 7.98 6.58 -19.66
CA THR A 51 7.08 7.74 -19.79
C THR A 51 7.36 8.86 -18.80
N GLY A 52 8.21 8.60 -17.80
CA GLY A 52 8.46 9.52 -16.69
C GLY A 52 7.25 9.72 -15.76
N LYS A 53 6.10 9.10 -16.02
CA LYS A 53 4.87 9.26 -15.22
C LYS A 53 4.89 8.37 -13.99
N ILE A 54 4.24 8.84 -12.92
CA ILE A 54 3.95 8.05 -11.73
C ILE A 54 2.54 7.48 -11.88
N GLY A 55 2.37 6.19 -11.59
CA GLY A 55 1.06 5.54 -11.66
C GLY A 55 0.09 6.10 -10.61
N SER A 56 -1.15 6.40 -11.01
CA SER A 56 -2.22 6.76 -10.08
C SER A 56 -2.73 5.53 -9.32
N LEU A 57 -3.46 5.77 -8.23
CA LEU A 57 -4.15 4.70 -7.52
C LEU A 57 -5.26 4.09 -8.40
N SER A 58 -5.45 2.77 -8.33
CA SER A 58 -6.64 2.13 -8.88
C SER A 58 -7.88 2.44 -8.02
N ALA A 59 -9.08 2.10 -8.50
CA ALA A 59 -10.31 2.27 -7.71
C ALA A 59 -10.31 1.40 -6.44
N ASP A 60 -9.81 0.17 -6.54
CA ASP A 60 -9.69 -0.75 -5.41
C ASP A 60 -8.69 -0.22 -4.37
N GLN A 61 -7.53 0.28 -4.82
CA GLN A 61 -6.54 0.89 -3.92
C GLN A 61 -7.13 2.07 -3.16
N ARG A 62 -7.82 2.99 -3.85
CA ARG A 62 -8.51 4.11 -3.19
C ARG A 62 -9.52 3.64 -2.14
N SER A 63 -10.29 2.61 -2.46
CA SER A 63 -11.32 2.09 -1.57
C SER A 63 -10.70 1.46 -0.31
N VAL A 64 -9.63 0.68 -0.46
CA VAL A 64 -8.92 0.08 0.67
C VAL A 64 -8.23 1.15 1.53
N HIS A 65 -7.58 2.13 0.92
CA HIS A 65 -6.94 3.24 1.64
C HIS A 65 -7.94 3.98 2.52
N ALA A 66 -9.10 4.35 1.96
CA ALA A 66 -10.15 5.04 2.71
C ALA A 66 -10.67 4.22 3.90
N VAL A 67 -10.77 2.89 3.76
CA VAL A 67 -11.16 2.01 4.87
C VAL A 67 -10.08 1.96 5.95
N LEU A 68 -8.80 1.90 5.58
CA LEU A 68 -7.68 1.90 6.53
C LEU A 68 -7.63 3.22 7.31
N GLU A 69 -7.71 4.35 6.61
CA GLU A 69 -7.72 5.69 7.22
C GLU A 69 -8.90 5.86 8.17
N LYS A 70 -10.11 5.46 7.75
CA LYS A 70 -11.31 5.48 8.61
C LYS A 70 -11.14 4.62 9.88
N ARG A 71 -10.30 3.59 9.84
CA ARG A 71 -10.00 2.71 10.98
C ARG A 71 -8.81 3.18 11.82
N GLY A 72 -8.29 4.39 11.59
CA GLY A 72 -7.23 4.97 12.40
C GLY A 72 -5.82 4.55 11.99
N TYR A 73 -5.64 4.01 10.78
CA TYR A 73 -4.31 3.75 10.21
C TYR A 73 -3.85 4.90 9.33
N LYS A 74 -2.55 5.15 9.27
CA LYS A 74 -1.97 6.08 8.31
C LYS A 74 -1.68 5.34 7.00
N VAL A 75 -1.98 5.94 5.86
CA VAL A 75 -1.60 5.41 4.54
C VAL A 75 -0.78 6.45 3.80
N VAL A 76 0.33 6.04 3.17
CA VAL A 76 1.21 6.91 2.38
C VAL A 76 1.54 6.29 1.03
N THR A 77 1.81 7.13 0.03
CA THR A 77 2.12 6.71 -1.35
C THR A 77 3.46 7.26 -1.85
N PRO A 78 4.60 6.88 -1.26
CA PRO A 78 5.91 7.41 -1.62
C PRO A 78 6.34 6.96 -3.02
N VAL A 79 7.11 7.81 -3.70
CA VAL A 79 7.73 7.49 -5.00
C VAL A 79 9.16 7.02 -4.77
N GLY A 80 9.38 5.72 -4.93
CA GLY A 80 10.69 5.11 -4.71
C GLY A 80 11.04 4.94 -3.22
N TRP A 81 12.20 4.31 -2.97
CA TRP A 81 12.57 3.85 -1.63
C TRP A 81 13.02 4.99 -0.73
N GLN A 82 13.62 6.06 -1.27
CA GLN A 82 14.06 7.19 -0.45
C GLN A 82 12.87 7.88 0.23
N GLU A 83 11.82 8.20 -0.54
CA GLU A 83 10.60 8.80 0.01
C GLU A 83 9.92 7.86 1.01
N ALA A 84 9.96 6.55 0.78
CA ALA A 84 9.41 5.57 1.72
C ALA A 84 10.19 5.55 3.05
N ALA A 85 11.52 5.60 2.98
CA ALA A 85 12.37 5.65 4.16
C ALA A 85 12.12 6.93 4.99
N GLU A 86 12.00 8.08 4.33
CA GLU A 86 11.67 9.33 5.03
C GLU A 86 10.27 9.31 5.63
N ALA A 87 9.28 8.76 4.92
CA ALA A 87 7.92 8.61 5.46
C ALA A 87 7.89 7.71 6.71
N ILE A 88 8.69 6.64 6.74
CA ILE A 88 8.82 5.75 7.91
C ILE A 88 9.48 6.49 9.07
N LYS A 89 10.60 7.20 8.84
CA LYS A 89 11.28 7.96 9.90
C LYS A 89 10.36 9.03 10.50
N ALA A 90 9.68 9.80 9.64
CA ALA A 90 8.75 10.84 10.06
C ALA A 90 7.56 10.26 10.84
N TYR A 91 7.07 9.08 10.45
CA TYR A 91 6.01 8.39 11.19
C TYR A 91 6.48 7.95 12.58
N LEU A 92 7.66 7.34 12.69
CA LEU A 92 8.18 6.86 13.98
C LEU A 92 8.63 7.98 14.92
N ALA A 93 8.88 9.18 14.40
CA ALA A 93 9.22 10.37 15.18
C ALA A 93 7.99 11.18 15.64
N SER A 94 6.77 10.73 15.29
CA SER A 94 5.50 11.44 15.54
C SER A 94 4.72 10.93 16.75
#